data_AF-A0A5W9FH03-F1
#
_entry.id   AF-A0A5W9FH03-F1
#
_cell.length_a   1.000
_cell.length_b   1.000
_cell.length_c   1.000
_cell.angle_alpha   90.00
_cell.angle_beta   90.00
_cell.angle_gamma   90.00
#
_symmetry.space_group_name_H-M   'P 1'
#
loop_
_entity.id
_entity.type
_entity.pdbx_description
1 polymer ?
#
loop_
_entity_poly.entity_id
_entity_poly.type
_entity_poly.pdbx_seq_one_letter_code
_entity_poly.pdbx_strand_id
1 'polypeptide(L)'
;MTDSLYIGRFAPSPSGELHFGSLIAALGSYLQARAQRGIWRVRIEDIDPPREVPGAAATILRQLEHYGLHWDGEVLWQSQRHEAYREALAWLHEQGLSYYCTCPRSRIQRLGGIYDGHCRTLCHGPENAAVRIKQQHPVMHFHDALRGDIQADPQLASEDFIIHRRDGLFAYNLAVVVDDHFQGVTEIVRGADLIEPTVRQLSLYKQFGWRAPGYVHLPLALNEQGAKLSKQNHAPALATGDPRPVLVQALRFLGQRDVVAWQEMSVEELLRFAVAHWRLTAVPTSANVNPAFSNASR
;
A
#
# COMPACT_ATOMS: atom_id res chain seq x y z
N MET A 1 -23.14 -6.21 20.50
CA MET A 1 -21.89 -6.19 19.73
C MET A 1 -22.22 -5.52 18.42
N THR A 2 -21.85 -4.26 18.23
CA THR A 2 -22.02 -3.58 16.94
C THR A 2 -21.06 -4.26 15.97
N ASP A 3 -21.60 -5.00 15.02
CA ASP A 3 -20.82 -5.53 13.88
C ASP A 3 -20.15 -4.34 13.20
N SER A 4 -18.86 -4.20 13.45
CA SER A 4 -18.05 -3.17 12.80
C SER A 4 -17.98 -3.53 11.33
N LEU A 5 -18.60 -2.71 10.49
CA LEU A 5 -18.56 -2.86 9.03
C LEU A 5 -17.11 -2.97 8.54
N TYR A 6 -16.82 -3.93 7.67
CA TYR A 6 -15.51 -4.06 7.03
C TYR A 6 -15.22 -2.82 6.17
N ILE A 7 -14.01 -2.26 6.26
CA ILE A 7 -13.54 -1.16 5.41
C ILE A 7 -12.15 -1.51 4.86
N GLY A 8 -12.07 -1.70 3.54
CA GLY A 8 -10.82 -1.85 2.79
C GLY A 8 -10.55 -0.65 1.90
N ARG A 9 -9.35 -0.60 1.30
CA ARG A 9 -9.00 0.45 0.33
C ARG A 9 -7.98 0.03 -0.71
N PHE A 10 -8.01 0.69 -1.85
CA PHE A 10 -6.91 0.75 -2.80
C PHE A 10 -6.25 2.13 -2.76
N ALA A 11 -4.93 2.16 -2.58
CA ALA A 11 -4.17 3.40 -2.36
C ALA A 11 -3.01 3.54 -3.36
N PRO A 12 -3.27 3.89 -4.63
CA PRO A 12 -2.24 4.00 -5.65
C PRO A 12 -1.48 5.33 -5.58
N SER A 13 -0.16 5.28 -5.80
CA SER A 13 0.65 6.47 -6.07
C SER A 13 0.59 6.84 -7.56
N PRO A 14 0.35 8.12 -7.92
CA PRO A 14 0.17 8.55 -9.31
C PRO A 14 1.50 8.82 -10.03
N SER A 15 2.46 7.92 -9.88
CA SER A 15 3.74 7.91 -10.64
C SER A 15 3.59 7.42 -12.09
N GLY A 16 2.36 7.42 -12.62
CA GLY A 16 1.93 6.88 -13.92
C GLY A 16 0.59 6.13 -13.82
N GLU A 17 0.17 5.47 -14.89
CA GLU A 17 -1.11 4.72 -14.94
C GLU A 17 -1.08 3.33 -14.26
N LEU A 18 -2.21 2.63 -14.24
CA LEU A 18 -2.25 1.26 -13.74
C LEU A 18 -1.53 0.29 -14.70
N HIS A 19 -0.92 -0.72 -14.11
CA HIS A 19 -0.36 -1.89 -14.79
C HIS A 19 -0.91 -3.15 -14.13
N PHE A 20 -0.60 -4.33 -14.65
CA PHE A 20 -1.17 -5.58 -14.13
C PHE A 20 -0.92 -5.78 -12.62
N GLY A 21 0.30 -5.52 -12.14
CA GLY A 21 0.60 -5.59 -10.70
C GLY A 21 -0.26 -4.67 -9.81
N SER A 22 -0.56 -3.44 -10.22
CA SER A 22 -1.45 -2.55 -9.45
C SER A 22 -2.92 -2.93 -9.61
N LEU A 23 -3.31 -3.53 -10.74
CA LEU A 23 -4.63 -4.15 -10.91
C LEU A 23 -4.83 -5.33 -9.96
N ILE A 24 -3.82 -6.17 -9.71
CA ILE A 24 -3.91 -7.25 -8.71
C ILE A 24 -4.22 -6.68 -7.33
N ALA A 25 -3.54 -5.61 -6.93
CA ALA A 25 -3.80 -4.95 -5.66
C ALA A 25 -5.22 -4.33 -5.60
N ALA A 26 -5.66 -3.66 -6.65
CA ALA A 26 -7.00 -3.09 -6.74
C ALA A 26 -8.09 -4.18 -6.69
N LEU A 27 -8.00 -5.19 -7.56
CA LEU A 27 -8.98 -6.27 -7.66
C LEU A 27 -9.02 -7.11 -6.39
N GLY A 28 -7.88 -7.55 -5.85
CA GLY A 28 -7.86 -8.38 -4.65
C GLY A 28 -8.41 -7.65 -3.41
N SER A 29 -8.09 -6.36 -3.25
CA SER A 29 -8.66 -5.54 -2.17
C SER A 29 -10.16 -5.29 -2.36
N TYR A 30 -10.62 -5.09 -3.60
CA TYR A 30 -12.03 -4.94 -3.95
C TYR A 30 -12.82 -6.21 -3.64
N LEU A 31 -12.36 -7.36 -4.14
CA LEU A 31 -13.04 -8.65 -3.95
C LEU A 31 -13.13 -9.03 -2.48
N GLN A 32 -12.05 -8.86 -1.71
CA GLN A 32 -12.07 -9.08 -0.26
C GLN A 32 -13.12 -8.18 0.42
N ALA A 33 -13.12 -6.88 0.12
CA ALA A 33 -14.08 -5.96 0.73
C ALA A 33 -15.53 -6.31 0.40
N ARG A 34 -15.83 -6.59 -0.87
CA ARG A 34 -17.18 -6.93 -1.33
C ARG A 34 -17.65 -8.29 -0.82
N ALA A 35 -16.76 -9.29 -0.72
CA ALA A 35 -17.08 -10.60 -0.15
C ALA A 35 -17.44 -10.50 1.34
N GLN A 36 -16.80 -9.57 2.06
CA GLN A 36 -17.11 -9.24 3.46
C GLN A 36 -18.29 -8.27 3.60
N ARG A 37 -19.00 -7.94 2.50
CA ARG A 37 -20.11 -6.96 2.46
C ARG A 37 -19.72 -5.59 3.03
N GLY A 38 -18.46 -5.21 2.84
CA GLY A 38 -17.87 -3.99 3.37
C GLY A 38 -17.72 -2.88 2.34
N ILE A 39 -17.10 -1.81 2.81
CA ILE A 39 -16.75 -0.61 2.06
C ILE A 39 -15.37 -0.81 1.40
N TRP A 40 -15.25 -0.39 0.15
CA TRP A 40 -13.98 -0.31 -0.58
C TRP A 40 -13.71 1.13 -1.02
N ARG A 41 -12.72 1.76 -0.39
CA ARG A 41 -12.34 3.15 -0.66
C ARG A 41 -11.19 3.25 -1.66
N VAL A 42 -11.05 4.41 -2.27
CA VAL A 42 -9.84 4.78 -3.03
C VAL A 42 -9.18 6.01 -2.41
N ARG A 43 -7.86 5.98 -2.33
CA ARG A 43 -7.03 7.11 -1.88
C ARG A 43 -5.85 7.31 -2.84
N ILE A 44 -5.70 8.49 -3.42
CA ILE A 44 -4.54 8.82 -4.24
C ILE A 44 -3.39 9.21 -3.32
N GLU A 45 -2.26 8.51 -3.43
CA GLU A 45 -1.03 8.78 -2.66
C GLU A 45 -0.10 9.75 -3.43
N ASP A 46 -0.61 10.96 -3.68
CA ASP A 46 0.05 12.12 -4.30
C ASP A 46 0.77 12.98 -3.25
N ILE A 47 1.72 12.34 -2.53
CA ILE A 47 2.46 12.95 -1.42
C ILE A 47 3.94 13.26 -1.75
N ASP A 48 4.38 12.93 -2.97
CA ASP A 48 5.75 13.15 -3.45
C ASP A 48 5.69 13.78 -4.86
N PRO A 49 5.35 15.08 -4.97
CA PRO A 49 5.13 15.75 -6.26
C PRO A 49 6.24 15.56 -7.30
N PRO A 50 7.54 15.52 -6.94
CA PRO A 50 8.61 15.21 -7.89
C PRO A 50 8.50 13.85 -8.60
N ARG A 51 7.77 12.89 -8.03
CA ARG A 51 7.56 11.54 -8.61
C ARG A 51 6.21 11.37 -9.29
N GLU A 52 5.34 12.37 -9.19
CA GLU A 52 4.01 12.32 -9.76
C GLU A 52 4.05 12.62 -11.25
N VAL A 53 3.17 11.96 -11.99
CA VAL A 53 3.00 12.19 -13.43
C VAL A 53 1.68 12.96 -13.62
N PRO A 54 1.71 14.18 -14.21
CA PRO A 54 0.50 14.93 -14.47
C PRO A 54 -0.56 14.11 -15.22
N GLY A 55 -1.79 14.12 -14.72
CA GLY A 55 -2.91 13.35 -15.28
C GLY A 55 -2.96 11.87 -14.89
N ALA A 56 -1.91 11.31 -14.27
CA ALA A 56 -1.88 9.88 -13.91
C ALA A 56 -2.96 9.50 -12.89
N ALA A 57 -3.21 10.32 -11.87
CA ALA A 57 -4.27 10.06 -10.90
C ALA A 57 -5.64 9.96 -11.59
N ALA A 58 -5.96 10.90 -12.49
CA ALA A 58 -7.19 10.88 -13.25
C ALA A 58 -7.28 9.66 -14.18
N THR A 59 -6.17 9.25 -14.81
CA THR A 59 -6.10 8.02 -15.61
C THR A 59 -6.34 6.78 -14.75
N ILE A 60 -5.75 6.69 -13.57
CA ILE A 60 -5.96 5.57 -12.63
C ILE A 60 -7.46 5.45 -12.28
N LEU A 61 -8.12 6.55 -11.92
CA LEU A 61 -9.54 6.54 -11.56
C LEU A 61 -10.42 6.09 -12.73
N ARG A 62 -10.18 6.61 -13.94
CA ARG A 62 -10.88 6.15 -15.16
C ARG A 62 -10.62 4.67 -15.47
N GLN A 63 -9.40 4.18 -15.24
CA GLN A 63 -9.08 2.77 -15.41
C GLN A 63 -9.82 1.89 -14.39
N LEU A 64 -9.95 2.33 -13.13
CA LEU A 64 -10.75 1.59 -12.15
C LEU A 64 -12.22 1.48 -12.58
N GLU A 65 -12.81 2.59 -13.04
CA GLU A 65 -14.19 2.60 -13.58
C GLU A 65 -14.34 1.71 -14.81
N HIS A 66 -13.40 1.79 -15.76
CA HIS A 66 -13.38 0.94 -16.96
C HIS A 66 -13.34 -0.55 -16.64
N TYR A 67 -12.61 -0.91 -15.57
CA TYR A 67 -12.52 -2.29 -15.08
C TYR A 67 -13.66 -2.66 -14.11
N GLY A 68 -14.67 -1.81 -13.92
CA GLY A 68 -15.84 -2.04 -13.05
C GLY A 68 -15.57 -1.97 -11.54
N LEU A 69 -14.41 -1.47 -11.14
CA LEU A 69 -13.96 -1.40 -9.74
C LEU A 69 -14.42 -0.08 -9.11
N HIS A 70 -15.72 0.05 -8.85
CA HIS A 70 -16.31 1.25 -8.25
C HIS A 70 -16.05 1.32 -6.73
N TRP A 71 -15.54 2.46 -6.29
CA TRP A 71 -15.29 2.77 -4.88
C TRP A 71 -16.47 3.44 -4.20
N ASP A 72 -16.48 3.37 -2.88
CA ASP A 72 -17.50 3.95 -2.04
C ASP A 72 -17.04 5.28 -1.44
N GLY A 73 -17.92 6.27 -1.47
CA GLY A 73 -17.65 7.61 -0.96
C GLY A 73 -16.67 8.39 -1.84
N GLU A 74 -16.13 9.47 -1.27
CA GLU A 74 -15.19 10.33 -1.98
C GLU A 74 -13.77 9.75 -2.00
N VAL A 75 -13.05 10.02 -3.10
CA VAL A 75 -11.62 9.76 -3.19
C VAL A 75 -10.87 10.68 -2.23
N LEU A 76 -10.01 10.12 -1.38
CA LEU A 76 -9.11 10.92 -0.56
C LEU A 76 -7.82 11.24 -1.32
N TRP A 77 -7.30 12.45 -1.17
CA TRP A 77 -6.07 12.92 -1.83
C TRP A 77 -5.05 13.29 -0.76
N GLN A 78 -3.87 12.66 -0.76
CA GLN A 78 -2.83 12.93 0.24
C GLN A 78 -2.23 14.33 0.12
N SER A 79 -2.21 14.90 -1.09
CA SER A 79 -1.86 16.30 -1.34
C SER A 79 -2.74 17.30 -0.56
N GLN A 80 -3.95 16.89 -0.15
CA GLN A 80 -4.91 17.69 0.62
C GLN A 80 -4.87 17.37 2.12
N ARG A 81 -3.94 16.53 2.59
CA ARG A 81 -3.90 15.99 3.96
C ARG A 81 -2.70 16.46 4.78
N HIS A 82 -1.91 17.39 4.26
CA HIS A 82 -0.71 17.91 4.91
C HIS A 82 -0.97 18.48 6.32
N GLU A 83 -2.13 19.07 6.57
CA GLU A 83 -2.50 19.54 7.92
C GLU A 83 -2.63 18.39 8.92
N ALA A 84 -3.35 17.31 8.56
CA ALA A 84 -3.49 16.13 9.41
C ALA A 84 -2.13 15.46 9.71
N TYR A 85 -1.23 15.45 8.73
CA TYR A 85 0.12 14.93 8.95
C TYR A 85 0.95 15.82 9.89
N ARG A 86 0.79 17.15 9.81
CA ARG A 86 1.42 18.09 10.75
C ARG A 86 0.87 17.91 12.16
N GLU A 87 -0.44 17.76 12.31
CA GLU A 87 -1.09 17.50 13.60
C GLU A 87 -0.56 16.21 14.23
N ALA A 88 -0.46 15.12 13.46
CA ALA A 88 0.10 13.86 13.93
C ALA A 88 1.59 13.98 14.36
N LEU A 89 2.40 14.74 13.61
CA LEU A 89 3.80 15.01 13.98
C LEU A 89 3.90 15.85 15.26
N ALA A 90 3.07 16.89 15.38
CA ALA A 90 3.03 17.74 16.56
C ALA A 90 2.68 16.93 17.81
N TRP A 91 1.63 16.11 17.72
CA TRP A 91 1.24 15.20 18.81
C TRP A 91 2.39 14.26 19.19
N LEU A 92 3.05 13.60 18.22
CA LEU A 92 4.19 12.73 18.51
C LEU A 92 5.34 13.48 19.20
N HIS A 93 5.58 14.73 18.82
CA HIS A 93 6.61 15.55 19.45
C HIS A 93 6.25 15.93 20.90
N GLU A 94 5.02 16.38 21.13
CA GLU A 94 4.51 16.74 22.46
C GLU A 94 4.51 15.55 23.42
N GLN A 95 4.24 14.34 22.93
CA GLN A 95 4.33 13.11 23.71
C GLN A 95 5.78 12.60 23.91
N GLY A 96 6.78 13.29 23.38
CA GLY A 96 8.19 12.85 23.43
C GLY A 96 8.48 11.58 22.64
N LEU A 97 7.63 11.26 21.64
CA LEU A 97 7.69 10.08 20.77
C LEU A 97 8.39 10.35 19.43
N SER A 98 8.90 11.56 19.20
CA SER A 98 9.71 11.89 18.03
C SER A 98 10.86 12.83 18.40
N TYR A 99 11.87 12.92 17.52
CA TYR A 99 12.98 13.86 17.67
C TYR A 99 13.54 14.28 16.31
N TYR A 100 14.26 15.41 16.30
CA TYR A 100 14.89 15.96 15.12
C TYR A 100 16.28 15.34 14.87
N CYS A 101 16.52 14.93 13.63
CA CYS A 101 17.75 14.29 13.18
C CYS A 101 18.42 15.12 12.09
N THR A 102 19.62 15.60 12.38
CA THR A 102 20.44 16.42 11.46
C THR A 102 21.48 15.60 10.69
N CYS A 103 21.57 14.28 10.95
CA CYS A 103 22.53 13.40 10.28
C CYS A 103 22.41 13.45 8.75
N PRO A 104 23.53 13.59 8.01
CA PRO A 104 23.52 13.53 6.56
C PRO A 104 23.33 12.09 6.06
N ARG A 105 22.76 11.91 4.85
CA ARG A 105 22.59 10.58 4.22
C ARG A 105 23.91 9.80 4.12
N SER A 106 25.03 10.47 3.86
CA SER A 106 26.36 9.85 3.78
C SER A 106 26.82 9.23 5.10
N ARG A 107 26.38 9.74 6.26
CA ARG A 107 26.65 9.11 7.56
C ARG A 107 25.90 7.78 7.66
N ILE A 108 24.61 7.78 7.29
CA ILE A 108 23.75 6.60 7.39
C ILE A 108 24.26 5.49 6.46
N GLN A 109 24.71 5.84 5.26
CA GLN A 109 25.32 4.89 4.32
C GLN A 109 26.58 4.23 4.90
N ARG A 110 27.46 4.98 5.58
CA ARG A 110 28.65 4.41 6.24
C ARG A 110 28.32 3.44 7.38
N LEU A 111 27.12 3.54 7.97
CA LEU A 111 26.62 2.62 8.99
C LEU A 111 25.94 1.37 8.41
N GLY A 112 25.96 1.18 7.09
CA GLY A 112 25.26 0.08 6.43
C GLY A 112 23.80 0.37 6.09
N GLY A 113 23.37 1.64 6.17
CA GLY A 113 22.04 2.07 5.75
C GLY A 113 20.99 2.15 6.85
N ILE A 114 21.30 1.70 8.07
CA ILE A 114 20.40 1.71 9.22
C ILE A 114 20.84 2.77 10.24
N TYR A 115 19.89 3.55 10.73
CA TYR A 115 20.15 4.58 11.73
C TYR A 115 20.46 4.00 13.12
N ASP A 116 21.45 4.58 13.79
CA ASP A 116 22.00 4.13 15.08
C ASP A 116 21.45 4.88 16.30
N GLY A 117 20.42 5.74 16.12
CA GLY A 117 19.86 6.50 17.24
C GLY A 117 20.64 7.78 17.60
N HIS A 118 21.64 8.20 16.81
CA HIS A 118 22.59 9.26 17.19
C HIS A 118 21.98 10.55 17.78
N CYS A 119 20.90 11.06 17.20
CA CYS A 119 20.26 12.32 17.59
C CYS A 119 19.16 12.14 18.65
N ARG A 120 18.90 10.91 19.11
CA ARG A 120 17.74 10.55 19.95
C ARG A 120 17.65 11.35 21.25
N THR A 121 18.78 11.80 21.78
CA THR A 121 18.87 12.58 23.03
C THR A 121 19.61 13.91 22.86
N LEU A 122 19.91 14.34 21.63
CA LEU A 122 20.70 15.55 21.36
C LEU A 122 19.85 16.83 21.34
N CYS A 123 18.52 16.71 21.44
CA CYS A 123 17.57 17.83 21.53
C CYS A 123 17.79 18.92 20.46
N HIS A 124 18.06 18.50 19.21
CA HIS A 124 18.15 19.42 18.07
C HIS A 124 16.81 20.13 17.81
N GLY A 125 16.87 21.31 17.21
CA GLY A 125 15.70 22.01 16.67
C GLY A 125 15.26 21.50 15.29
N PRO A 126 14.15 22.01 14.76
CA PRO A 126 13.59 21.61 13.46
C PRO A 126 14.42 22.08 12.26
N GLU A 127 15.35 23.03 12.46
CA GLU A 127 16.09 23.66 11.38
C GLU A 127 16.91 22.65 10.60
N ASN A 128 16.57 22.46 9.32
CA ASN A 128 17.29 21.58 8.41
C ASN A 128 17.45 20.15 8.96
N ALA A 129 16.42 19.64 9.63
CA ALA A 129 16.37 18.30 10.21
C ALA A 129 15.28 17.43 9.56
N ALA A 130 15.48 16.11 9.60
CA ALA A 130 14.39 15.16 9.43
C ALA A 130 13.72 14.91 10.80
N VAL A 131 12.46 14.51 10.83
CA VAL A 131 11.83 13.97 12.04
C VAL A 131 11.92 12.45 12.01
N ARG A 132 12.49 11.88 13.07
CA ARG A 132 12.50 10.43 13.30
C ARG A 132 11.55 10.08 14.43
N ILE A 133 10.94 8.91 14.32
CA ILE A 133 10.18 8.35 15.42
C ILE A 133 11.14 7.88 16.53
N LYS A 134 10.72 8.01 17.79
CA LYS A 134 11.44 7.48 18.96
C LYS A 134 10.80 6.18 19.40
N GLN A 135 11.16 5.08 18.74
CA GLN A 135 10.60 3.75 19.02
C GLN A 135 10.68 3.40 20.51
N GLN A 136 9.57 3.00 21.11
CA GLN A 136 9.50 2.47 22.48
C GLN A 136 9.47 0.95 22.50
N HIS A 137 8.59 0.37 21.68
CA HIS A 137 8.37 -1.08 21.61
C HIS A 137 8.18 -1.50 20.15
N PRO A 138 9.27 -1.64 19.38
CA PRO A 138 9.21 -2.07 17.99
C PRO A 138 8.41 -3.35 17.83
N VAL A 139 7.53 -3.38 16.84
CA VAL A 139 6.84 -4.58 16.40
C VAL A 139 7.81 -5.38 15.55
N MET A 140 7.99 -6.66 15.87
CA MET A 140 8.98 -7.54 15.22
C MET A 140 8.34 -8.62 14.35
N HIS A 141 7.07 -8.88 14.57
CA HIS A 141 6.26 -9.84 13.81
C HIS A 141 4.83 -9.32 13.70
N PHE A 142 4.09 -9.87 12.74
CA PHE A 142 2.65 -9.63 12.62
C PHE A 142 1.96 -10.82 11.97
N HIS A 143 0.65 -10.92 12.19
CA HIS A 143 -0.18 -11.92 11.53
C HIS A 143 -0.75 -11.36 10.22
N ASP A 144 -0.51 -12.05 9.13
CA ASP A 144 -1.11 -11.80 7.82
C ASP A 144 -2.19 -12.86 7.56
N ALA A 145 -3.41 -12.45 7.24
CA ALA A 145 -4.54 -13.37 7.11
C ALA A 145 -4.41 -14.34 5.92
N LEU A 146 -3.48 -14.11 4.99
CA LEU A 146 -3.14 -15.03 3.91
C LEU A 146 -1.85 -15.82 4.18
N ARG A 147 -0.83 -15.17 4.74
CA ARG A 147 0.53 -15.73 4.87
C ARG A 147 0.85 -16.30 6.25
N GLY A 148 -0.03 -16.11 7.23
CA GLY A 148 0.22 -16.49 8.62
C GLY A 148 1.16 -15.51 9.32
N ASP A 149 1.89 -16.01 10.31
CA ASP A 149 2.80 -15.18 11.11
C ASP A 149 4.08 -14.86 10.32
N ILE A 150 4.36 -13.56 10.16
CA ILE A 150 5.55 -13.05 9.46
C ILE A 150 6.49 -12.42 10.47
N GLN A 151 7.74 -12.89 10.49
CA GLN A 151 8.84 -12.30 11.25
C GLN A 151 9.57 -11.30 10.36
N ALA A 152 9.73 -10.05 10.83
CA ALA A 152 10.50 -9.03 10.11
C ALA A 152 11.99 -9.07 10.47
N ASP A 153 12.81 -8.46 9.62
CA ASP A 153 14.21 -8.17 9.93
C ASP A 153 14.29 -7.29 11.20
N PRO A 154 14.94 -7.78 12.27
CA PRO A 154 15.03 -7.04 13.52
C PRO A 154 15.69 -5.67 13.43
N GLN A 155 16.69 -5.50 12.56
CA GLN A 155 17.41 -4.24 12.42
C GLN A 155 16.53 -3.20 11.74
N LEU A 156 15.82 -3.59 10.69
CA LEU A 156 14.85 -2.74 9.99
C LEU A 156 13.68 -2.37 10.91
N ALA A 157 13.13 -3.35 11.63
CA ALA A 157 11.97 -3.17 12.49
C ALA A 157 12.24 -2.25 13.68
N SER A 158 13.45 -2.34 14.25
CA SER A 158 13.85 -1.58 15.45
C SER A 158 14.39 -0.17 15.15
N GLU A 159 14.63 0.16 13.87
CA GLU A 159 15.12 1.49 13.50
C GLU A 159 14.15 2.59 13.94
N ASP A 160 14.69 3.67 14.50
CA ASP A 160 14.00 4.96 14.60
C ASP A 160 13.85 5.57 13.20
N PHE A 161 12.89 5.07 12.43
CA PHE A 161 12.70 5.43 11.02
C PHE A 161 12.20 6.88 10.84
N ILE A 162 12.42 7.43 9.64
CA ILE A 162 11.99 8.78 9.27
C ILE A 162 10.46 8.82 9.13
N ILE A 163 9.83 9.82 9.76
CA ILE A 163 8.40 10.15 9.64
C ILE A 163 8.16 11.48 8.92
N HIS A 164 9.16 12.36 8.88
CA HIS A 164 9.17 13.57 8.03
C HIS A 164 10.57 13.79 7.48
N ARG A 165 10.70 13.89 6.16
CA ARG A 165 12.00 14.00 5.48
C ARG A 165 12.56 15.41 5.62
N ARG A 166 13.89 15.51 5.57
CA ARG A 166 14.63 16.79 5.62
C ARG A 166 14.30 17.73 4.44
N ASP A 167 13.85 17.19 3.32
CA ASP A 167 13.38 17.96 2.16
C ASP A 167 11.92 18.40 2.27
N GLY A 168 11.28 18.21 3.44
CA GLY A 168 9.93 18.69 3.73
C GLY A 168 8.81 17.71 3.39
N LEU A 169 9.10 16.59 2.72
CA LEU A 169 8.09 15.59 2.35
C LEU A 169 7.74 14.67 3.53
N PHE A 170 6.44 14.42 3.74
CA PHE A 170 5.97 13.44 4.73
C PHE A 170 6.38 12.02 4.31
N ALA A 171 6.76 11.20 5.28
CA ALA A 171 7.13 9.82 4.98
C ALA A 171 5.87 8.96 4.74
N TYR A 172 5.97 8.02 3.79
CA TYR A 172 4.92 7.05 3.48
C TYR A 172 4.35 6.36 4.73
N ASN A 173 5.21 5.87 5.63
CA ASN A 173 4.78 5.17 6.85
C ASN A 173 3.92 6.04 7.79
N LEU A 174 4.16 7.35 7.83
CA LEU A 174 3.32 8.27 8.59
C LEU A 174 1.97 8.47 7.90
N ALA A 175 2.01 8.89 6.63
CA ALA A 175 0.82 9.27 5.88
C ALA A 175 -0.18 8.10 5.77
N VAL A 176 0.32 6.88 5.47
CA VAL A 176 -0.54 5.70 5.34
C VAL A 176 -1.24 5.34 6.65
N VAL A 177 -0.57 5.46 7.80
CA VAL A 177 -1.15 5.16 9.12
C VAL A 177 -2.19 6.19 9.51
N VAL A 178 -1.87 7.48 9.31
CA VAL A 178 -2.80 8.58 9.60
C VAL A 178 -4.07 8.49 8.74
N ASP A 179 -3.92 8.22 7.44
CA ASP A 179 -5.07 8.17 6.54
C ASP A 179 -5.88 6.87 6.64
N ASP A 180 -5.23 5.72 6.85
CA ASP A 180 -5.96 4.46 7.10
C ASP A 180 -6.76 4.56 8.42
N HIS A 181 -6.20 5.17 9.47
CA HIS A 181 -6.95 5.47 10.70
C HIS A 181 -8.11 6.45 10.45
N PHE A 182 -7.86 7.57 9.76
CA PHE A 182 -8.87 8.58 9.45
C PHE A 182 -10.04 8.01 8.62
N GLN A 183 -9.76 7.16 7.63
CA GLN A 183 -10.78 6.54 6.79
C GLN A 183 -11.48 5.34 7.46
N GLY A 184 -11.06 4.96 8.67
CA GLY A 184 -11.60 3.83 9.42
C GLY A 184 -11.26 2.47 8.81
N VAL A 185 -10.16 2.36 8.07
CA VAL A 185 -9.74 1.11 7.40
C VAL A 185 -9.56 0.01 8.44
N THR A 186 -10.23 -1.12 8.23
CA THR A 186 -10.22 -2.27 9.13
C THR A 186 -9.31 -3.40 8.66
N GLU A 187 -9.06 -3.50 7.34
CA GLU A 187 -8.15 -4.48 6.76
C GLU A 187 -7.44 -3.91 5.53
N ILE A 188 -6.11 -4.05 5.49
CA ILE A 188 -5.25 -3.60 4.42
C ILE A 188 -4.88 -4.79 3.54
N VAL A 189 -5.46 -4.83 2.35
CA VAL A 189 -5.12 -5.80 1.30
C VAL A 189 -4.24 -5.10 0.26
N ARG A 190 -2.97 -5.50 0.13
CA ARG A 190 -1.98 -4.84 -0.75
C ARG A 190 -0.93 -5.81 -1.29
N GLY A 191 -0.03 -5.34 -2.17
CA GLY A 191 1.04 -6.18 -2.74
C GLY A 191 2.11 -6.59 -1.71
N ALA A 192 2.73 -7.76 -1.93
CA ALA A 192 3.77 -8.33 -1.07
C ALA A 192 5.07 -7.50 -0.97
N ASP A 193 5.27 -6.53 -1.85
CA ASP A 193 6.36 -5.56 -1.77
C ASP A 193 6.26 -4.63 -0.54
N LEU A 194 5.09 -4.57 0.09
CA LEU A 194 4.82 -3.76 1.27
C LEU A 194 4.77 -4.60 2.56
N ILE A 195 5.26 -5.84 2.54
CA ILE A 195 5.37 -6.69 3.74
C ILE A 195 6.32 -6.04 4.76
N GLU A 196 7.57 -5.73 4.39
CA GLU A 196 8.58 -5.24 5.34
C GLU A 196 8.16 -3.93 6.07
N PRO A 197 7.59 -2.91 5.39
CA PRO A 197 7.14 -1.70 6.08
C PRO A 197 5.99 -1.92 7.08
N THR A 198 5.28 -3.06 7.03
CA THR A 198 4.11 -3.33 7.88
C THR A 198 4.45 -3.22 9.37
N VAL A 199 5.58 -3.78 9.80
CA VAL A 199 5.96 -3.74 11.22
C VAL A 199 6.27 -2.31 11.72
N ARG A 200 6.78 -1.44 10.85
CA ARG A 200 6.98 -0.01 11.17
C ARG A 200 5.63 0.70 11.31
N GLN A 201 4.69 0.40 10.43
CA GLN A 201 3.34 0.97 10.47
C GLN A 201 2.59 0.51 11.72
N LEU A 202 2.67 -0.78 12.08
CA LEU A 202 2.11 -1.33 13.31
C LEU A 202 2.73 -0.72 14.57
N SER A 203 4.05 -0.50 14.57
CA SER A 203 4.73 0.22 15.65
C SER A 203 4.18 1.64 15.80
N LEU A 204 3.89 2.31 14.68
CA LEU A 204 3.32 3.65 14.68
C LEU A 204 1.87 3.67 15.20
N TYR A 205 1.01 2.74 14.76
CA TYR A 205 -0.33 2.54 15.33
C TYR A 205 -0.29 2.37 16.86
N LYS A 206 0.62 1.52 17.35
CA LYS A 206 0.79 1.26 18.78
C LYS A 206 1.19 2.51 19.56
N GLN A 207 2.08 3.34 19.00
CA GLN A 207 2.51 4.58 19.66
C GLN A 207 1.44 5.67 19.64
N PHE A 208 0.59 5.72 18.62
CA PHE A 208 -0.60 6.57 18.63
C PHE A 208 -1.71 6.06 19.57
N GLY A 209 -1.61 4.83 20.08
CA GLY A 209 -2.68 4.19 20.84
C GLY A 209 -3.89 3.83 19.98
N TRP A 210 -3.71 3.70 18.67
CA TRP A 210 -4.77 3.39 17.72
C TRP A 210 -4.92 1.89 17.50
N ARG A 211 -6.14 1.45 17.15
CA ARG A 211 -6.40 0.07 16.73
C ARG A 211 -5.78 -0.16 15.35
N ALA A 212 -4.87 -1.11 15.26
CA ALA A 212 -4.30 -1.55 13.99
C ALA A 212 -5.33 -2.35 13.15
N PRO A 213 -5.28 -2.24 11.81
CA PRO A 213 -6.10 -3.05 10.90
C PRO A 213 -5.56 -4.48 10.77
N GLY A 214 -6.36 -5.37 10.19
CA GLY A 214 -5.89 -6.64 9.63
C GLY A 214 -5.03 -6.41 8.38
N TYR A 215 -4.24 -7.42 7.99
CA TYR A 215 -3.36 -7.33 6.83
C TYR A 215 -3.45 -8.58 5.94
N VAL A 216 -3.42 -8.35 4.64
CA VAL A 216 -3.30 -9.37 3.59
C VAL A 216 -2.30 -8.88 2.54
N HIS A 217 -1.24 -9.64 2.32
CA HIS A 217 -0.24 -9.33 1.30
C HIS A 217 -0.37 -10.26 0.09
N LEU A 218 -0.97 -9.73 -0.98
CA LEU A 218 -1.18 -10.40 -2.27
C LEU A 218 0.14 -10.72 -2.99
N PRO A 219 0.17 -11.77 -3.82
CA PRO A 219 1.35 -12.16 -4.59
C PRO A 219 1.83 -11.07 -5.54
N LEU A 220 3.14 -10.97 -5.71
CA LEU A 220 3.76 -10.07 -6.68
C LEU A 220 3.68 -10.67 -8.08
N ALA A 221 3.24 -9.86 -9.05
CA ALA A 221 3.35 -10.19 -10.46
C ALA A 221 4.77 -9.88 -10.94
N LEU A 222 5.46 -10.89 -11.45
CA LEU A 222 6.82 -10.77 -11.99
C LEU A 222 6.81 -10.81 -13.53
N ASN A 223 7.78 -10.15 -14.15
CA ASN A 223 8.06 -10.32 -15.57
C ASN A 223 8.81 -11.64 -15.82
N GLU A 224 9.08 -11.95 -17.08
CA GLU A 224 9.77 -13.19 -17.48
C GLU A 224 11.19 -13.31 -16.92
N GLN A 225 11.83 -12.18 -16.62
CA GLN A 225 13.16 -12.12 -16.01
C GLN A 225 13.12 -12.23 -14.48
N GLY A 226 11.94 -12.48 -13.89
CA GLY A 226 11.75 -12.57 -12.44
C GLY A 226 11.76 -11.23 -11.70
N ALA A 227 11.84 -10.11 -12.41
CA ALA A 227 11.75 -8.78 -11.83
C ALA A 227 10.28 -8.38 -11.58
N LYS A 228 10.04 -7.65 -10.50
CA LYS A 228 8.70 -7.14 -10.15
C LYS A 228 8.13 -6.30 -11.29
N LEU A 229 6.89 -6.56 -11.70
CA LEU A 229 6.17 -5.67 -12.60
C LEU A 229 5.93 -4.33 -11.89
N SER A 230 6.63 -3.31 -12.39
CA SER A 230 6.52 -1.94 -11.94
C SER A 230 6.79 -1.02 -13.13
N LYS A 231 6.36 0.24 -13.02
CA LYS A 231 6.66 1.25 -14.05
C LYS A 231 8.15 1.46 -14.26
N GLN A 232 8.96 1.36 -13.19
CA GLN A 232 10.43 1.46 -13.27
C GLN A 232 11.02 0.32 -14.10
N ASN A 233 10.34 -0.83 -14.14
CA ASN A 233 10.72 -1.98 -14.96
C ASN A 233 9.95 -2.03 -16.28
N HIS A 234 9.46 -0.87 -16.75
CA HIS A 234 8.73 -0.70 -18.01
C HIS A 234 7.47 -1.55 -18.14
N ALA A 235 6.79 -1.91 -17.05
CA ALA A 235 5.56 -2.69 -17.13
C ALA A 235 4.52 -2.00 -18.05
N PRO A 236 3.91 -2.73 -19.00
CA PRO A 236 2.94 -2.15 -19.91
C PRO A 236 1.72 -1.65 -19.15
N ALA A 237 1.16 -0.55 -19.65
CA ALA A 237 -0.13 -0.03 -19.22
C ALA A 237 -1.23 -1.10 -19.36
N LEU A 238 -2.27 -0.99 -18.54
CA LEU A 238 -3.48 -1.77 -18.75
C LEU A 238 -4.08 -1.48 -20.14
N ALA A 239 -4.60 -2.52 -20.78
CA ALA A 239 -5.26 -2.38 -22.08
C ALA A 239 -6.47 -1.45 -21.96
N THR A 240 -6.64 -0.58 -22.98
CA THR A 240 -7.77 0.37 -23.10
C THR A 240 -9.00 -0.22 -23.78
N GLY A 241 -8.87 -1.40 -24.39
CA GLY A 241 -9.96 -2.14 -25.03
C GLY A 241 -10.81 -2.92 -24.02
N ASP A 242 -11.37 -4.05 -24.46
CA ASP A 242 -12.18 -4.93 -23.61
C ASP A 242 -11.40 -5.34 -22.33
N PRO A 243 -11.87 -4.98 -21.12
CA PRO A 243 -11.16 -5.28 -19.88
C PRO A 243 -11.38 -6.72 -19.40
N ARG A 244 -12.39 -7.44 -19.94
CA ARG A 244 -12.78 -8.77 -19.47
C ARG A 244 -11.65 -9.80 -19.55
N PRO A 245 -10.86 -9.93 -20.64
CA PRO A 245 -9.75 -10.87 -20.70
C PRO A 245 -8.70 -10.61 -19.60
N VAL A 246 -8.40 -9.34 -19.34
CA VAL A 246 -7.43 -8.92 -18.32
C VAL A 246 -7.96 -9.21 -16.92
N LEU A 247 -9.25 -8.97 -16.65
CA LEU A 247 -9.90 -9.35 -15.39
C LEU A 247 -9.88 -10.87 -15.16
N VAL A 248 -10.21 -11.68 -16.16
CA VAL A 248 -10.12 -13.15 -16.07
C VAL A 248 -8.70 -13.58 -15.74
N GLN A 249 -7.70 -12.97 -16.38
CA GLN A 249 -6.31 -13.27 -16.09
C GLN A 249 -5.88 -12.84 -14.68
N ALA A 250 -6.37 -11.70 -14.19
CA ALA A 250 -6.14 -11.25 -12.82
C ALA A 250 -6.79 -12.18 -11.79
N LEU A 251 -8.00 -12.69 -12.05
CA LEU A 251 -8.67 -13.68 -11.21
C LEU A 251 -7.88 -15.00 -11.16
N ARG A 252 -7.42 -15.49 -12.31
CA ARG A 252 -6.55 -16.68 -12.38
C ARG A 252 -5.24 -16.48 -11.63
N PHE A 253 -4.62 -15.30 -11.76
CA PHE A 253 -3.40 -14.95 -11.03
C PHE A 253 -3.61 -14.98 -9.51
N LEU A 254 -4.78 -14.53 -9.05
CA LEU A 254 -5.21 -14.60 -7.67
C LEU A 254 -5.69 -16.01 -7.26
N GLY A 255 -5.52 -17.04 -8.08
CA GLY A 255 -5.93 -18.41 -7.77
C GLY A 255 -7.45 -18.60 -7.65
N GLN A 256 -8.23 -17.66 -8.18
CA GLN A 256 -9.69 -17.71 -8.09
C GLN A 256 -10.28 -18.68 -9.11
N ARG A 257 -11.53 -19.09 -8.87
CA ARG A 257 -12.25 -20.02 -9.74
C ARG A 257 -12.27 -19.51 -11.18
N ASP A 258 -12.00 -20.40 -12.13
CA ASP A 258 -12.11 -20.09 -13.54
C ASP A 258 -13.54 -19.66 -13.90
N VAL A 259 -13.63 -18.53 -14.61
CA VAL A 259 -14.88 -18.02 -15.18
C VAL A 259 -15.00 -18.59 -16.60
N VAL A 260 -15.92 -19.53 -16.81
CA VAL A 260 -16.22 -20.10 -18.12
C VAL A 260 -17.21 -19.18 -18.85
N ALA A 261 -17.11 -19.07 -20.17
CA ALA A 261 -17.99 -18.24 -21.00
C ALA A 261 -18.05 -16.75 -20.60
N TRP A 262 -16.95 -16.20 -20.06
CA TRP A 262 -16.83 -14.79 -19.69
C TRP A 262 -17.08 -13.83 -20.87
N GLN A 263 -16.98 -14.30 -22.11
CA GLN A 263 -17.29 -13.53 -23.32
C GLN A 263 -18.76 -13.14 -23.40
N GLU A 264 -19.65 -13.94 -22.80
CA GLU A 264 -21.10 -13.70 -22.73
C GLU A 264 -21.49 -12.84 -21.52
N MET A 265 -20.54 -12.54 -20.64
CA MET A 265 -20.77 -11.73 -19.43
C MET A 265 -20.41 -10.27 -19.67
N SER A 266 -21.14 -9.37 -19.01
CA SER A 266 -20.69 -8.01 -18.75
C SER A 266 -19.53 -7.99 -17.73
N VAL A 267 -18.84 -6.86 -17.63
CA VAL A 267 -17.79 -6.65 -16.60
C VAL A 267 -18.39 -6.77 -15.19
N GLU A 268 -19.56 -6.20 -14.97
CA GLU A 268 -20.27 -6.22 -13.69
C GLU A 268 -20.72 -7.64 -13.32
N GLU A 269 -21.19 -8.42 -14.28
CA GLU A 269 -21.56 -9.83 -14.05
C GLU A 269 -20.35 -10.66 -13.68
N LEU A 270 -19.21 -10.45 -14.35
CA LEU A 270 -17.96 -11.13 -14.06
C LEU A 270 -17.47 -10.80 -12.65
N LEU A 271 -17.47 -9.52 -12.26
CA LEU A 271 -17.08 -9.10 -10.91
C LEU A 271 -18.06 -9.61 -9.86
N ARG A 272 -19.37 -9.61 -10.12
CA ARG A 272 -20.37 -10.19 -9.20
C ARG A 272 -20.13 -11.67 -8.97
N PHE A 273 -19.83 -12.41 -10.04
CA PHE A 273 -19.45 -13.83 -9.95
C PHE A 273 -18.17 -14.00 -9.12
N ALA A 274 -17.14 -13.17 -9.36
CA ALA A 274 -15.88 -13.22 -8.65
C ALA A 274 -16.03 -12.92 -7.15
N VAL A 275 -16.85 -11.93 -6.78
CA VAL A 275 -17.17 -11.61 -5.38
C VAL A 275 -17.86 -12.79 -4.69
N ALA A 276 -18.87 -13.39 -5.34
CA ALA A 276 -19.62 -14.51 -4.78
C ALA A 276 -18.78 -15.78 -4.56
N HIS A 277 -17.68 -15.93 -5.32
CA HIS A 277 -16.79 -17.08 -5.27
C HIS A 277 -15.39 -16.75 -4.72
N TRP A 278 -15.21 -15.56 -4.15
CA TRP A 278 -13.92 -15.12 -3.63
C TRP A 278 -13.46 -16.06 -2.50
N ARG A 279 -12.24 -16.55 -2.63
CA ARG A 279 -11.58 -17.38 -1.61
C ARG A 279 -10.19 -16.85 -1.36
N LEU A 280 -10.03 -16.15 -0.23
CA LEU A 280 -8.72 -15.65 0.20
C LEU A 280 -7.70 -16.80 0.30
N THR A 281 -8.11 -17.94 0.86
CA THR A 281 -7.23 -19.13 1.01
C THR A 281 -6.76 -19.75 -0.30
N ALA A 282 -7.37 -19.39 -1.44
CA ALA A 282 -6.93 -19.86 -2.76
C ALA A 282 -5.88 -18.93 -3.39
N VAL A 283 -5.67 -17.74 -2.83
CA VAL A 283 -4.67 -16.80 -3.33
C VAL A 283 -3.27 -17.39 -3.10
N PRO A 284 -2.41 -17.46 -4.13
CA PRO A 284 -1.07 -17.98 -3.96
C PRO A 284 -0.20 -17.03 -3.13
N THR A 285 0.69 -17.59 -2.32
CA THR A 285 1.64 -16.81 -1.51
C THR A 285 2.95 -16.55 -2.24
N SER A 286 3.31 -17.36 -3.24
CA SER A 286 4.50 -17.16 -4.07
C SER A 286 4.31 -16.03 -5.09
N ALA A 287 5.41 -15.36 -5.43
CA ALA A 287 5.43 -14.50 -6.61
C ALA A 287 5.30 -15.37 -7.88
N ASN A 288 4.51 -14.92 -8.84
CA ASN A 288 4.24 -15.68 -10.06
C ASN A 288 4.63 -14.87 -11.29
N VAL A 289 5.31 -15.54 -12.24
CA VAL A 289 5.67 -14.96 -13.54
C VAL A 289 4.40 -14.81 -14.38
N ASN A 290 4.18 -13.62 -14.92
CA ASN A 290 3.08 -13.37 -15.86
C ASN A 290 3.63 -12.89 -17.21
N PRO A 291 3.88 -13.81 -18.16
CA PRO A 291 4.54 -13.47 -19.42
C PRO A 291 3.71 -12.54 -20.32
N ALA A 292 2.37 -12.57 -20.21
CA ALA A 292 1.48 -11.74 -21.04
C ALA A 292 1.62 -10.22 -20.80
N PHE A 293 2.20 -9.82 -19.66
CA PHE A 293 2.49 -8.42 -19.32
C PHE A 293 3.98 -8.18 -19.07
N SER A 294 4.84 -9.12 -19.48
CA SER A 294 6.26 -8.90 -19.64
C SER A 294 6.47 -8.14 -20.96
N ASN A 295 7.38 -7.17 -21.00
CA ASN A 295 7.85 -6.64 -22.28
C ASN A 295 8.69 -7.72 -22.96
N ALA A 296 8.04 -8.73 -23.54
CA ALA A 296 8.64 -9.48 -24.61
C ALA A 296 8.71 -8.53 -25.81
N SER A 297 9.93 -8.23 -26.25
CA SER A 297 10.21 -7.47 -27.47
C SER A 297 9.22 -7.85 -28.57
N ARG A 298 8.35 -6.91 -28.95
CA ARG A 298 7.81 -6.85 -30.30
C ARG A 298 8.70 -5.96 -31.13
#